data_AF-A0A348TXU3-F1
#
_entry.id   AF-A0A348TXU3-F1
#
_cell.length_a   1.000
_cell.length_b   1.000
_cell.length_c   1.000
_cell.angle_alpha   90.00
_cell.angle_beta   90.00
_cell.angle_gamma   90.00
#
_symmetry.space_group_name_H-M   'P 1'
#
loop_
_entity.id
_entity.type
_entity.pdbx_description
1 polymer ?
#
loop_
_entity_poly.entity_id
_entity_poly.type
_entity_poly.pdbx_seq_one_letter_code
_entity_poly.pdbx_strand_id
1 'polypeptide(L)'
;KYVVDAINKGWLFSWVKKGFKDKKNPDLWRQILPLLKKYNPTFQWVKGHNNHPQNERCDALAVVESKKKGLPVDAGYEQSL
;
A
#
# COMPACT_ATOMS: atom_id res chain seq x y z
N LYS A 1 -4.55 -1.43 8.49
CA LYS A 1 -5.11 -2.74 8.04
C LYS A 1 -5.40 -2.81 6.53
N TYR A 2 -5.62 -1.68 5.85
CA TYR A 2 -6.00 -1.62 4.44
C TYR A 2 -5.31 -2.61 3.49
N VAL A 3 -3.96 -2.60 3.41
CA VAL A 3 -3.20 -3.46 2.50
C VAL A 3 -3.37 -4.95 2.83
N VAL A 4 -3.17 -5.32 4.10
CA VAL A 4 -3.26 -6.71 4.56
C VAL A 4 -4.67 -7.27 4.33
N ASP A 5 -5.70 -6.51 4.68
CA ASP A 5 -7.08 -6.93 4.48
C ASP A 5 -7.42 -7.05 2.99
N ALA A 6 -6.94 -6.12 2.15
CA ALA A 6 -7.18 -6.18 0.71
C ALA A 6 -6.69 -7.49 0.09
N ILE A 7 -5.57 -8.01 0.59
CA ILE A 7 -4.95 -9.24 0.11
C ILE A 7 -5.55 -10.46 0.81
N ASN A 8 -5.48 -10.53 2.15
CA ASN A 8 -5.88 -11.71 2.93
C ASN A 8 -7.39 -11.98 2.87
N LYS A 9 -8.23 -10.93 2.79
CA LYS A 9 -9.70 -11.08 2.65
C LYS A 9 -10.15 -11.13 1.20
N GLY A 10 -9.21 -11.11 0.25
CA GLY A 10 -9.50 -11.23 -1.18
C GLY A 10 -10.24 -10.04 -1.81
N TRP A 11 -10.24 -8.86 -1.17
CA TRP A 11 -10.90 -7.68 -1.75
C TRP A 11 -10.26 -7.26 -3.06
N LEU A 12 -8.93 -7.39 -3.17
CA LEU A 12 -8.17 -7.05 -4.36
C LEU A 12 -8.67 -7.82 -5.59
N PHE A 13 -9.03 -9.11 -5.45
CA PHE A 13 -9.58 -9.90 -6.55
C PHE A 13 -10.94 -9.35 -7.03
N SER A 14 -11.79 -8.90 -6.09
CA SER A 14 -13.05 -8.25 -6.42
C SER A 14 -12.84 -6.92 -7.14
N TRP A 15 -11.85 -6.14 -6.71
CA TRP A 15 -11.52 -4.86 -7.35
C TRP A 15 -10.99 -5.06 -8.77
N VAL A 16 -10.11 -6.04 -8.98
CA VAL A 16 -9.61 -6.41 -10.32
C VAL A 16 -10.77 -6.78 -11.25
N LYS A 17 -11.69 -7.64 -10.80
CA LYS A 17 -12.88 -8.01 -11.60
C LYS A 17 -13.76 -6.83 -11.97
N LYS A 18 -13.84 -5.81 -11.10
CA LYS A 18 -14.63 -4.59 -11.31
C LYS A 18 -13.83 -3.45 -11.96
N GLY A 19 -12.61 -3.70 -12.42
CA GLY A 19 -11.75 -2.67 -13.03
C GLY A 19 -11.36 -1.53 -12.07
N PHE A 20 -11.41 -1.77 -10.75
CA PHE A 20 -11.23 -0.77 -9.69
C PHE A 20 -12.27 0.36 -9.68
N LYS A 21 -13.46 0.13 -10.24
CA LYS A 21 -14.56 1.10 -10.17
C LYS A 21 -14.86 1.50 -8.72
N ASP A 22 -14.94 2.81 -8.47
CA ASP A 22 -15.21 3.42 -7.17
C ASP A 22 -14.20 2.98 -6.06
N LYS A 23 -12.94 2.74 -6.43
CA LYS A 23 -11.85 2.44 -5.49
C LYS A 23 -10.77 3.50 -5.57
N LYS A 24 -10.26 3.89 -4.40
CA LYS A 24 -9.12 4.81 -4.27
C LYS A 24 -7.83 4.11 -4.68
N ASN A 25 -6.88 4.89 -5.19
CA ASN A 25 -5.51 4.50 -5.55
C ASN A 25 -5.43 3.28 -6.49
N PRO A 26 -6.25 3.22 -7.57
CA PRO A 26 -6.26 2.08 -8.48
C PRO A 26 -4.94 1.92 -9.24
N ASP A 27 -4.23 3.01 -9.47
CA ASP A 27 -2.89 3.08 -10.06
C ASP A 27 -1.86 2.30 -9.25
N LEU A 28 -1.79 2.51 -7.93
CA LEU A 28 -0.86 1.80 -7.04
C LEU A 28 -1.19 0.30 -6.97
N TRP A 29 -2.47 -0.06 -6.91
CA TRP A 29 -2.88 -1.47 -6.93
C TRP A 29 -2.57 -2.16 -8.25
N ARG A 30 -2.70 -1.48 -9.39
CA ARG A 30 -2.30 -2.02 -10.69
C ARG A 30 -0.80 -2.29 -10.75
N GLN A 31 0.03 -1.44 -10.13
CA GLN A 31 1.47 -1.64 -10.06
C GLN A 31 1.86 -2.84 -9.18
N ILE A 32 1.19 -3.07 -8.05
CA ILE A 32 1.56 -4.15 -7.12
C ILE A 32 1.09 -5.54 -7.57
N LEU A 33 -0.03 -5.64 -8.30
CA LEU A 33 -0.61 -6.92 -8.76
C LEU A 33 0.38 -7.89 -9.42
N PRO A 34 1.18 -7.50 -10.43
CA PRO A 34 2.14 -8.40 -11.05
C PRO A 34 3.22 -8.87 -10.06
N LEU A 35 3.60 -8.03 -9.09
CA LEU A 35 4.60 -8.36 -8.07
C LEU A 35 4.04 -9.38 -7.06
N LEU A 36 2.78 -9.22 -6.64
CA LEU A 36 2.10 -10.18 -5.78
C LEU A 36 2.05 -11.58 -6.42
N LYS A 37 1.72 -11.64 -7.73
CA LYS A 37 1.72 -12.91 -8.48
C LYS A 37 3.12 -13.51 -8.62
N LYS A 38 4.14 -12.67 -8.81
CA LYS A 38 5.52 -13.13 -9.01
C LYS A 38 6.16 -13.71 -7.74
N TYR A 39 5.98 -13.04 -6.60
CA TYR A 39 6.70 -13.37 -5.36
C TYR A 39 5.86 -14.13 -4.33
N ASN A 40 4.53 -14.18 -4.51
CA ASN A 40 3.58 -14.85 -3.62
C ASN A 40 3.83 -14.63 -2.11
N PRO A 41 3.94 -13.36 -1.64
CA PRO A 41 4.32 -13.09 -0.26
C PRO A 41 3.16 -13.30 0.73
N THR A 42 3.50 -13.65 1.98
CA THR A 42 2.56 -13.73 3.10
C THR A 42 2.43 -12.36 3.78
N PHE A 43 1.19 -11.91 4.00
CA PHE A 43 0.91 -10.64 4.69
C PHE A 43 0.46 -10.87 6.12
N GLN A 44 1.16 -10.26 7.06
CA GLN A 44 0.82 -10.26 8.48
C GLN A 44 0.50 -8.84 8.91
N TRP A 45 -0.66 -8.66 9.56
CA TRP A 45 -0.97 -7.37 10.17
C TRP A 45 -0.26 -7.26 11.52
N VAL A 46 0.59 -6.24 11.63
CA VAL A 46 1.21 -5.86 12.90
C VAL A 46 0.49 -4.64 13.48
N LYS A 47 0.32 -4.64 14.81
CA LYS A 47 -0.19 -3.48 15.54
C LYS A 47 0.90 -2.40 15.57
N GLY A 48 0.52 -1.16 15.29
CA GLY A 48 1.44 -0.01 15.42
C GLY A 48 1.84 0.24 16.87
N HIS A 49 3.04 0.81 17.08
CA HIS A 49 3.60 1.15 18.39
C HIS A 49 3.53 0.01 19.42
N ASN A 50 3.90 -1.19 18.98
CA ASN A 50 3.85 -2.39 19.80
C ASN A 50 5.24 -3.02 19.99
N ASN A 51 6.30 -2.21 20.00
CA ASN A 51 7.70 -2.63 20.18
C ASN A 51 8.17 -3.67 19.16
N HIS A 52 7.62 -3.62 17.93
CA HIS A 52 8.12 -4.45 16.83
C HIS A 52 9.23 -3.68 16.12
N PRO A 53 10.52 -4.02 16.33
CA PRO A 53 11.63 -3.13 15.98
C PRO A 53 11.69 -2.80 14.48
N GLN A 54 11.41 -3.78 13.63
CA GLN A 54 11.39 -3.60 12.18
C GLN A 54 10.25 -2.68 11.72
N ASN A 55 9.06 -2.80 12.31
CA ASN A 55 7.93 -1.92 11.96
C ASN A 55 8.17 -0.50 12.44
N GLU A 56 8.72 -0.32 13.64
CA GLU A 56 9.08 1.00 14.18
C GLU A 56 10.16 1.68 13.37
N ARG A 57 11.14 0.90 12.88
CA ARG A 57 12.14 1.40 11.93
C ARG A 57 11.49 1.88 10.63
N CYS A 58 10.55 1.11 10.06
CA CYS A 58 9.84 1.53 8.85
C CYS A 58 9.01 2.80 9.08
N ASP A 59 8.34 2.93 10.22
CA ASP A 59 7.58 4.12 10.61
C ASP A 59 8.48 5.35 10.74
N ALA A 60 9.60 5.23 11.47
CA ALA A 60 10.58 6.30 11.61
C ALA A 60 11.14 6.76 10.25
N LEU A 61 11.46 5.81 9.36
CA LEU A 61 11.92 6.13 8.00
C LEU A 61 10.85 6.88 7.20
N ALA A 62 9.60 6.43 7.24
CA ALA A 62 8.49 7.09 6.55
C ALA A 62 8.27 8.53 7.08
N VAL A 63 8.37 8.74 8.39
CA VAL A 63 8.29 10.08 9.01
C VAL A 63 9.46 10.97 8.60
N VAL A 64 10.68 10.43 8.52
CA VAL A 64 11.85 11.18 8.08
C VAL A 64 11.71 11.62 6.62
N GLU A 65 11.33 10.70 5.73
CA GLU A 65 11.17 11.01 4.31
C GLU A 65 10.04 12.03 4.08
N SER A 66 8.90 11.90 4.76
CA SER A 66 7.77 12.83 4.58
C SER A 66 8.08 14.29 4.97
N LYS A 67 9.12 14.53 5.77
CA LYS A 67 9.55 15.87 6.18
C LYS A 67 10.58 16.52 5.24
N LYS A 68 11.06 15.79 4.23
CA LYS A 68 12.05 16.34 3.29
C LYS A 68 11.42 17.38 2.36
N LYS A 69 12.25 18.29 1.85
CA LYS A 69 11.88 19.25 0.81
C LYS A 69 12.13 18.65 -0.57
N GLY A 70 11.36 19.09 -1.57
CA GLY A 70 11.53 18.64 -2.95
C GLY A 70 11.13 17.18 -3.17
N LEU A 71 10.10 16.70 -2.46
CA LEU A 71 9.55 15.37 -2.67
C LEU A 71 9.00 15.26 -4.11
N PRO A 72 9.14 14.09 -4.75
CA PRO A 72 8.58 13.86 -6.06
C PRO A 72 7.05 13.97 -6.01
N VAL A 73 6.47 14.44 -7.12
CA VAL A 73 5.02 14.53 -7.27
C VAL A 73 4.42 13.12 -7.31
N ASP A 74 3.38 12.89 -6.52
CA ASP A 74 2.53 11.71 -6.65
C ASP A 74 1.54 11.96 -7.79
N ALA A 75 1.94 11.64 -9.02
CA ALA A 75 1.12 11.89 -10.20
C ALA A 75 -0.24 11.18 -10.14
N GLY A 76 -0.33 10.02 -9.48
CA GLY A 76 -1.58 9.28 -9.31
C GLY A 76 -2.54 10.01 -8.38
N TYR A 77 -2.01 10.58 -7.28
CA TYR A 77 -2.77 11.45 -6.39
C TYR A 77 -3.22 12.75 -7.08
N GLU A 78 -2.30 13.48 -7.72
CA GLU A 78 -2.60 14.78 -8.37
C GLU A 78 -3.66 14.66 -9.47
N GLN A 79 -3.66 13.56 -10.24
CA GLN A 79 -4.67 13.30 -11.28
C GLN A 79 -6.05 12.93 -10.70
N SER A 80 -6.12 12.60 -9.40
CA SER A 80 -7.33 12.14 -8.73
C SER A 80 -8.04 13.21 -7.88
N LEU A 81 -7.41 14.39 -7.74
CA LEU A 81 -8.02 15.60 -7.15
C LEU A 81 -9.15 16.12 -8.04
#